data_AF-A0A9E4E965-F1
#
_entry.id   AF-A0A9E4E965-F1
#
_cell.length_a   1.000
_cell.length_b   1.000
_cell.length_c   1.000
_cell.angle_alpha   90.00
_cell.angle_beta   90.00
_cell.angle_gamma   90.00
#
_symmetry.space_group_name_H-M   'P 1'
#
loop_
_entity.id
_entity.type
_entity.pdbx_description
1 polymer ?
#
loop_
_entity_poly.entity_id
_entity_poly.type
_entity_poly.pdbx_seq_one_letter_code
_entity_poly.pdbx_strand_id
1 'polypeptide(L)' 'MENDNRRSFWTWGHVSDEPSEDTRRVAAQAASKRTGVVVSPPPIPRIDDIELRTPRLGIPTALADFVSDSKVDRIT' A
#
# COMPACT_ATOMS: atom_id res chain seq x y z
N MET A 1 -17.40 -7.36 -2.69
CA MET A 1 -17.14 -6.01 -3.22
C MET A 1 -16.93 -5.08 -2.03
N GLU A 2 -15.78 -5.19 -1.34
CA GLU A 2 -15.62 -4.54 -0.01
C GLU A 2 -14.30 -3.75 0.14
N ASN A 3 -13.38 -3.83 -0.83
CA ASN A 3 -12.06 -3.19 -0.74
C ASN A 3 -11.83 -2.02 -1.70
N ASP A 4 -12.81 -1.65 -2.52
CA ASP A 4 -12.64 -0.72 -3.64
C ASP A 4 -12.40 0.74 -3.19
N ASN A 5 -12.95 1.12 -2.03
CA ASN A 5 -12.81 2.46 -1.45
C ASN A 5 -11.76 2.55 -0.34
N ARG A 6 -10.92 1.52 -0.18
CA ARG A 6 -9.83 1.55 0.81
C ARG A 6 -8.68 2.39 0.26
N ARG A 7 -8.08 3.25 1.08
CA ARG A 7 -6.91 4.06 0.67
C ARG A 7 -5.74 3.14 0.31
N SER A 8 -5.05 3.47 -0.78
CA SER A 8 -3.78 2.81 -1.08
C SER A 8 -2.75 3.21 -0.03
N PHE A 9 -1.90 2.25 0.35
CA PHE A 9 -0.80 2.51 1.29
C PHE A 9 0.53 2.81 0.60
N TRP A 10 0.64 2.56 -0.70
CA TRP A 10 1.90 2.70 -1.46
C TRP A 10 1.76 3.53 -2.73
N THR A 11 0.52 3.84 -3.14
CA THR A 11 0.22 4.82 -4.18
C THR A 11 -0.61 5.96 -3.61
N TRP A 12 -1.12 6.80 -4.50
CA TRP A 12 -2.13 7.81 -4.21
C TRP A 12 -3.53 7.23 -4.42
N GLY A 13 -4.54 7.84 -3.82
CA GLY A 13 -5.95 7.45 -4.01
C GLY A 13 -6.33 6.16 -3.29
N HIS A 14 -7.13 5.34 -3.96
CA HIS A 14 -7.64 4.08 -3.43
C HIS A 14 -6.89 2.87 -4.01
N VAL A 15 -7.07 1.73 -3.37
CA VAL A 15 -6.52 0.43 -3.84
C VAL A 15 -7.00 0.11 -5.26
N SER A 16 -8.19 0.57 -5.63
CA SER A 16 -8.78 0.43 -6.96
C SER A 16 -8.09 1.28 -8.03
N ASP A 17 -7.44 2.37 -7.61
CA ASP A 17 -6.66 3.25 -8.49
C ASP A 17 -5.22 2.75 -8.69
N GLU A 18 -4.82 1.68 -7.99
CA GLU A 18 -3.46 1.13 -8.07
C GLU A 18 -3.16 0.56 -9.47
N PRO A 19 -1.96 0.80 -10.01
CA PRO A 19 -1.60 0.24 -11.30
C PRO A 19 -1.42 -1.28 -11.18
N SER A 20 -2.10 -2.01 -12.06
CA SER A 20 -1.91 -3.46 -12.18
C SER A 20 -0.46 -3.84 -12.50
N GLU A 21 -0.09 -5.09 -12.24
CA GLU A 21 1.26 -5.61 -12.60
C GLU A 21 1.58 -5.43 -14.08
N ASP A 22 0.61 -5.65 -14.98
CA ASP A 22 0.81 -5.46 -16.41
C ASP A 22 1.07 -3.99 -16.76
N THR A 23 0.31 -3.07 -16.16
CA THR A 23 0.52 -1.63 -16.34
C THR A 23 1.93 -1.23 -15.90
N ARG A 24 2.38 -1.75 -14.75
CA ARG A 24 3.73 -1.50 -14.20
C ARG A 24 4.82 -2.06 -15.10
N ARG A 25 4.63 -3.26 -15.65
CA ARG A 25 5.55 -3.89 -16.61
C ARG A 25 5.68 -3.08 -17.91
N VAL A 26 4.56 -2.60 -18.45
CA VAL A 26 4.58 -1.75 -19.66
C VAL A 26 5.30 -0.43 -19.39
N ALA A 27 5.04 0.22 -18.24
CA ALA A 27 5.74 1.45 -17.85
C ALA A 27 7.25 1.22 -17.70
N ALA A 28 7.67 0.11 -17.10
CA ALA A 28 9.07 -0.24 -16.93
C ALA A 28 9.78 -0.50 -18.29
N GLN A 29 9.10 -1.15 -19.24
CA GLN A 29 9.61 -1.31 -20.60
C GLN A 29 9.80 0.04 -21.31
N ALA A 30 8.84 0.96 -21.18
CA ALA A 30 8.94 2.29 -21.75
C ALA A 30 10.09 3.10 -21.12
N ALA A 31 10.25 3.02 -19.79
CA ALA A 31 11.35 3.63 -19.07
C ALA A 31 12.71 3.06 -19.51
N SER A 32 12.78 1.75 -19.73
CA SER A 32 14.01 1.09 -20.18
C SER A 32 14.46 1.57 -21.55
N LYS A 33 13.52 1.66 -22.51
CA LYS A 33 13.79 2.17 -23.86
C LYS A 33 14.28 3.62 -23.84
N ARG A 34 13.70 4.45 -22.97
CA ARG A 34 14.04 5.88 -22.87
C ARG A 34 15.39 6.12 -22.19
N THR A 35 15.76 5.29 -21.22
CA THR A 35 16.98 5.48 -20.42
C THR A 35 18.17 4.66 -20.91
N GLY A 36 17.94 3.63 -21.73
CA GLY A 36 18.98 2.69 -22.16
C GLY A 36 19.40 1.68 -21.08
N VAL A 37 18.72 1.69 -19.92
CA VAL A 37 18.99 0.80 -18.77
C VAL A 37 17.81 -0.13 -18.57
N VAL A 38 18.04 -1.39 -18.20
CA VAL A 38 16.96 -2.32 -17.88
C VAL A 38 16.29 -1.91 -16.57
N VAL A 39 15.02 -1.52 -16.65
CA VAL A 39 14.16 -1.23 -15.50
C VAL A 39 13.17 -2.39 -15.32
N SER A 40 13.17 -2.99 -14.14
CA SER A 40 12.15 -3.97 -13.74
C SER A 40 11.34 -3.41 -12.58
N PRO A 41 9.98 -3.49 -12.62
CA PRO A 41 9.19 -3.10 -11.48
C PRO A 41 9.42 -4.10 -10.34
N PRO A 42 9.56 -3.65 -9.08
CA PRO A 42 9.53 -4.55 -7.92
C PRO A 42 8.12 -5.17 -7.79
N PRO A 43 7.93 -6.26 -7.01
CA PRO A 43 6.58 -6.78 -6.74
C PRO A 43 5.68 -5.69 -6.12
N ILE A 44 4.36 -5.77 -6.36
CA ILE A 44 3.40 -4.91 -5.63
C ILE A 44 3.53 -5.21 -4.13
N PRO A 45 3.78 -4.19 -3.28
CA PRO A 45 3.91 -4.42 -1.86
C PRO A 45 2.57 -4.91 -1.30
N ARG A 46 2.60 -5.84 -0.35
CA ARG A 46 1.41 -6.25 0.39
C ARG A 46 1.46 -5.68 1.79
N ILE A 47 0.31 -5.22 2.28
CA ILE A 47 0.20 -4.69 3.64
C ILE A 47 0.54 -5.74 4.70
N ASP A 48 0.30 -7.01 4.39
CA ASP A 48 0.62 -8.14 5.26
C ASP A 48 2.13 -8.32 5.47
N ASP A 49 2.95 -7.90 4.50
CA ASP A 49 4.42 -8.00 4.56
C ASP A 49 5.05 -6.88 5.40
N ILE A 50 4.27 -5.89 5.85
CA ILE A 50 4.77 -4.78 6.68
C ILE A 50 4.84 -5.21 8.13
N GLU A 51 6.04 -5.24 8.71
CA GLU A 51 6.21 -5.46 10.15
C GLU A 51 6.15 -4.13 10.91
N LEU A 52 5.13 -3.98 11.74
CA LEU A 52 5.00 -2.83 12.64
C LEU A 52 5.48 -3.20 14.03
N ARG A 53 6.17 -2.27 14.69
CA ARG A 53 6.44 -2.37 16.13
C ARG A 53 5.13 -2.52 16.89
N THR A 54 5.13 -3.40 17.89
CA THR A 54 4.02 -3.53 18.86
C THR A 54 3.70 -2.16 19.48
N PRO A 55 2.43 -1.74 19.54
CA PRO A 55 2.03 -0.53 20.25
C PRO A 55 2.57 -0.51 21.68
N ARG A 56 3.05 0.65 22.12
CA ARG A 56 3.58 0.82 23.50
C ARG A 56 2.48 1.06 24.52
N LEU A 57 1.29 1.43 24.04
CA LEU A 57 0.12 1.77 24.83
C LEU A 57 -1.06 1.00 24.25
N GLY A 58 -1.93 0.49 25.12
CA GLY A 58 -3.24 0.00 24.70
C GLY A 58 -4.22 1.17 24.52
N ILE A 59 -5.26 0.96 23.73
CA ILE A 59 -6.35 1.93 23.58
C ILE A 59 -7.19 1.93 24.87
N PRO A 60 -7.34 3.07 25.57
CA PRO A 60 -8.24 3.15 26.71
C PRO A 60 -9.67 2.83 26.30
N THR A 61 -10.42 2.10 27.14
CA THR A 61 -11.80 1.68 26.81
C THR A 61 -12.71 2.85 26.42
N ALA A 62 -12.56 4.00 27.06
CA ALA A 62 -13.33 5.21 26.74
C ALA A 62 -13.08 5.77 25.32
N LEU A 63 -12.01 5.34 24.66
CA LEU A 63 -11.62 5.78 23.32
C LEU A 63 -11.76 4.67 22.26
N ALA A 64 -12.20 3.47 22.64
CA ALA A 64 -12.24 2.30 21.76
C ALA A 64 -13.16 2.49 20.54
N ASP A 65 -14.19 3.33 20.66
CA ASP A 65 -15.12 3.62 19.55
C ASP A 65 -14.55 4.61 18.52
N PHE A 66 -13.46 5.31 18.84
CA PHE A 66 -12.89 6.38 18.01
C PHE A 66 -11.46 6.10 17.55
N VAL A 67 -10.74 5.25 18.28
CA VAL A 67 -9.33 4.96 18.04
C VAL A 67 -9.18 3.49 17.70
N SER A 68 -8.39 3.23 16.65
CA SER A 68 -8.06 1.89 16.18
C SER A 68 -6.54 1.69 16.25
N ASP A 69 -6.12 0.48 16.60
CA ASP A 69 -4.74 0.01 16.50
C ASP A 69 -4.57 -1.02 15.38
N SER A 70 -5.56 -1.11 14.49
CA SER A 70 -5.54 -2.00 13.34
C SER A 70 -4.28 -1.74 12.48
N LYS A 71 -3.76 -2.81 11.87
CA LYS A 71 -2.57 -2.71 11.02
C LYS A 71 -2.79 -1.73 9.86
N VAL A 72 -4.00 -1.68 9.30
CA VAL A 72 -4.35 -0.82 8.17
C VAL A 72 -4.33 0.66 8.57
N ASP A 73 -5.02 1.02 9.65
CA ASP A 73 -5.11 2.41 10.11
C ASP A 73 -3.76 2.96 10.57
N ARG A 74 -2.87 2.08 11.04
CA ARG A 74 -1.50 2.46 11.43
C ARG A 74 -0.54 2.66 10.25
N ILE A 75 -0.93 2.28 9.04
CA ILE A 75 -0.10 2.36 7.83
C ILE A 75 -0.54 3.51 6.91
N THR A 76 -1.84 3.83 6.83
CA THR A 76 -2.42 4.75 5.81
C THR A 76 -2.87 6.11 6.32
#